data_AF-H3RB27-F1
#
_entry.id   AF-H3RB27-F1
#
_cell.length_a   1.000
_cell.length_b   1.000
_cell.length_c   1.000
_cell.angle_alpha   90.00
_cell.angle_beta   90.00
_cell.angle_gamma   90.00
#
_symmetry.space_group_name_H-M   'P 1'
#
loop_
_entity.id
_entity.type
_entity.pdbx_description
1 polymer ?
#
loop_
_entity_poly.entity_id
_entity_poly.type
_entity_poly.pdbx_seq_one_letter_code
_entity_poly.pdbx_strand_id
1 'polypeptide(L)' 'MALTATERPASPLTPSAEESPCCELVLPAGTLRISGKLTPELLQMLIREMQGSSR' A
#
# COMPACT_ATOMS: atom_id res chain seq x y z
N MET A 1 20.03 5.31 -40.38
CA MET A 1 18.74 4.62 -40.64
C MET A 1 18.73 3.34 -39.80
N ALA A 2 17.63 3.14 -39.07
CA ALA A 2 17.18 1.95 -38.35
C ALA A 2 18.14 1.32 -37.30
N LEU A 3 17.98 1.75 -36.04
CA LEU A 3 18.25 0.89 -34.88
C LEU A 3 16.93 0.17 -34.55
N THR A 4 16.88 -1.13 -34.85
CA THR A 4 15.77 -2.00 -34.49
C THR A 4 16.06 -2.72 -33.18
N ALA A 5 14.97 -2.95 -32.42
CA ALA A 5 14.80 -3.90 -31.32
C ALA A 5 15.31 -3.48 -29.93
N THR A 6 14.39 -2.98 -29.10
CA THR A 6 13.72 -3.85 -28.14
C THR A 6 12.47 -3.13 -27.64
N GLU A 7 11.33 -3.47 -28.24
CA GLU A 7 10.04 -3.20 -27.63
C GLU A 7 10.01 -4.09 -26.40
N ARG A 8 10.26 -3.49 -25.23
CA ARG A 8 10.14 -4.19 -23.96
C ARG A 8 8.66 -4.56 -23.86
N PRO A 9 8.29 -5.85 -23.86
CA PRO A 9 6.89 -6.21 -23.68
C PRO A 9 6.48 -5.58 -22.36
N ALA A 10 5.30 -4.96 -22.34
CA ALA A 10 4.62 -4.67 -21.10
C ALA A 10 4.68 -5.95 -20.26
N SER A 11 5.58 -6.01 -19.28
CA SER A 11 5.39 -6.96 -18.19
C SER A 11 4.13 -6.43 -17.53
N PRO A 12 3.00 -7.16 -17.54
CA PRO A 12 2.08 -6.98 -16.45
C PRO A 12 2.96 -7.17 -15.23
N LEU A 13 3.11 -6.15 -14.41
CA LEU A 13 3.76 -6.28 -13.12
C LEU A 13 3.13 -7.53 -12.53
N THR A 14 3.90 -8.61 -12.51
CA THR A 14 3.50 -9.82 -11.83
C THR A 14 3.12 -9.35 -10.44
N PRO A 15 1.96 -9.73 -9.86
CA PRO A 15 1.77 -9.59 -8.43
C PRO A 15 2.76 -10.55 -7.76
N SER A 16 4.04 -10.22 -7.82
CA SER A 16 5.17 -11.03 -7.42
C SER A 16 5.67 -10.51 -6.10
N ALA A 17 4.92 -10.87 -5.08
CA ALA A 17 5.37 -11.21 -3.74
C ALA A 17 4.12 -11.13 -2.90
N GLU A 18 3.54 -12.28 -2.56
CA GLU A 18 2.58 -12.49 -1.49
C GLU A 18 1.65 -11.30 -1.25
N GLU A 19 0.41 -11.42 -1.72
CA GLU A 19 -0.72 -10.58 -1.32
C GLU A 19 -1.00 -10.81 0.18
N SER A 20 -0.03 -10.52 1.03
CA SER A 20 -0.19 -10.43 2.47
C SER A 20 -1.34 -9.47 2.67
N PRO A 21 -2.34 -9.83 3.50
CA PRO A 21 -3.50 -8.99 3.72
C PRO A 21 -3.00 -7.58 4.04
N CYS A 22 -3.43 -6.63 3.22
CA CYS A 22 -2.99 -5.27 3.30
C CYS A 22 -4.20 -4.43 3.66
N CYS A 23 -4.12 -3.76 4.81
CA CYS A 23 -5.16 -2.86 5.26
C CYS A 23 -4.80 -1.45 4.79
N GLU A 24 -5.71 -0.84 4.04
CA GLU A 24 -5.60 0.55 3.62
C GLU A 24 -6.53 1.42 4.44
N LEU A 25 -5.99 2.50 4.99
CA LEU A 25 -6.72 3.50 5.75
C LEU A 25 -6.65 4.83 5.00
N VAL A 26 -7.79 5.29 4.50
CA VAL A 26 -7.90 6.56 3.80
C VAL A 26 -8.06 7.68 4.81
N LEU A 27 -7.15 8.65 4.77
CA LEU A 27 -7.11 9.82 5.64
C LEU A 27 -7.24 11.10 4.80
N PRO A 28 -7.66 12.22 5.39
CA PRO A 28 -7.74 13.49 4.66
C PRO A 28 -6.40 13.92 4.03
N ALA A 29 -5.26 13.54 4.64
CA ALA A 29 -3.92 13.89 4.19
C ALA A 29 -3.31 12.88 3.19
N GLY A 30 -3.99 11.76 2.91
CA GLY A 30 -3.47 10.70 2.07
C GLY A 30 -3.91 9.30 2.51
N THR A 31 -3.34 8.26 1.92
CA THR A 31 -3.68 6.87 2.27
C THR A 31 -2.54 6.24 3.03
N LEU A 32 -2.84 5.69 4.21
CA LEU A 32 -1.91 4.87 4.99
C LEU A 32 -2.12 3.41 4.63
N ARG A 33 -1.06 2.75 4.17
CA ARG A 33 -1.08 1.33 3.77
C ARG A 33 -0.29 0.51 4.79
N ILE A 34 -0.94 -0.50 5.36
CA ILE A 34 -0.38 -1.38 6.39
C ILE A 34 -0.34 -2.80 5.83
N SER A 35 0.86 -3.36 5.70
CA SER A 35 1.06 -4.73 5.24
C SER A 35 1.13 -5.70 6.43
N GLY A 36 0.50 -6.85 6.30
CA GLY A 36 0.54 -7.92 7.31
C GLY A 36 -0.73 -8.01 8.15
N LYS A 37 -0.70 -8.84 9.20
CA LYS A 37 -1.88 -9.13 10.00
C LYS A 37 -2.25 -7.94 10.89
N LEU A 38 -3.28 -7.20 10.50
CA LEU A 38 -3.89 -6.17 11.34
C LEU A 38 -4.95 -6.80 12.25
N THR A 39 -4.80 -6.66 13.56
CA THR A 39 -5.86 -7.06 14.50
C THR A 39 -6.79 -5.87 14.79
N PRO A 40 -8.06 -6.11 15.18
CA PRO A 40 -8.98 -5.03 15.55
C PRO A 40 -8.44 -4.11 16.65
N GLU A 41 -7.67 -4.66 17.59
CA GLU A 41 -7.08 -3.92 18.71
C GLU A 41 -5.99 -2.96 18.22
N LEU A 42 -5.13 -3.40 17.30
CA LEU A 42 -4.11 -2.57 16.67
C LEU A 42 -4.74 -1.44 15.86
N LEU A 43 -5.79 -1.74 15.09
CA LEU A 43 -6.52 -0.73 14.32
C LEU A 43 -7.13 0.33 15.24
N GLN A 44 -7.79 -0.08 16.33
CA GLN A 44 -8.36 0.85 17.31
C GLN A 44 -7.30 1.73 17.99
N MET A 45 -6.14 1.15 18.31
CA MET A 45 -5.03 1.90 18.89
C MET A 45 -4.51 2.94 17.90
N LEU A 46 -4.26 2.56 16.64
CA LEU A 46 -3.89 3.48 15.56
C LEU A 46 -4.88 4.64 15.43
N ILE A 47 -6.18 4.33 15.39
CA ILE A 47 -7.25 5.34 15.30
C ILE A 47 -7.23 6.30 16.50
N ARG A 48 -6.96 5.81 17.72
CA ARG A 48 -6.85 6.66 18.92
C ARG A 48 -5.63 7.58 18.86
N GLU A 49 -4.47 7.07 18.47
CA GLU A 49 -3.24 7.87 18.34
C GLU A 49 -3.41 8.99 17.31
N MET A 50 -4.06 8.67 16.19
CA MET A 50 -4.40 9.62 15.15
C MET A 50 -5.35 10.73 15.63
N GLN A 51 -6.34 10.39 16.46
CA GLN A 51 -7.24 11.38 17.05
C GLN A 51 -6.57 12.20 18.16
N GLY A 52 -5.65 11.60 18.93
CA GLY A 52 -4.95 12.24 20.04
C GLY A 52 -3.82 13.21 19.64
N SER A 53 -3.41 13.20 18.37
CA SER A 53 -2.33 14.05 17.85
C SER A 53 -2.80 15.42 17.34
N SER A 54 -4.10 15.73 17.42
CA SER A 54 -4.64 17.05 17.07
C SER A 54 -4.37 18.04 18.21
N ARG A 55 -3.16 18.62 18.25
CA ARG A 55 -2.80 19.68 19.18
C ARG A 55 -2.44 20.97 18.47
#